data_AF-A0A8S2VUR5-F1
#
_entry.id   AF-A0A8S2VUR5-F1
#
_cell.length_a   1.000
_cell.length_b   1.000
_cell.length_c   1.000
_cell.angle_alpha   90.00
_cell.angle_beta   90.00
_cell.angle_gamma   90.00
#
_symmetry.space_group_name_H-M   'P 1'
#
loop_
_entity.id
_entity.type
_entity.pdbx_description
1 polymer ?
#
loop_
_entity_poly.entity_id
_entity_poly.type
_entity_poly.pdbx_seq_one_letter_code
_entity_poly.pdbx_strand_id
1 'polypeptide(L)'
;MYPSFCPFRQPFGRFVNNSVHSVGRFVVWIFPEYSSTVAGSCSADAPFQAVFDGLISWRNNRGLEWVMSSTIELKNAVVYDNADTGILSVTAINHQATNLQNVQNTFYNENTDSSIIDSIIVGDTGLSTSPVVAGEDGLTVMWDCGLRVRNITFINFPSSNTQAIFGPIIDGRCTVFCGGWTTRFSQLSFVNVQNRGNFRWVYDAVFIDEDGSLGNVAGSAIIAPDRLWNGSSACPPTPNFVNAITCPLSLGTWIRFAFNQVNLGQNGEVLNVYDTSNHHTVVLNLAKCLTHPKAYQPDLVDTISSTSLVTPSSTPLSSASNNGDWYYGNNTSVFTYIVKNPSTNTIPTDVSIELNVVKCRHPNCQPPAQPGLELPATQRPTPALYWSNDSDWSFATEGYRGSNEVKPVDNTNIYIPRGVWLVVDYPLPRILSLRIDGVLEFEQGINDTLYVDNILINGGQLIVGK
;
A
#
# COMPACT_ATOMS: atom_id res chain seq x y z
N MET A 1 -0.92 27.59 27.20
CA MET A 1 -0.16 27.40 25.94
C MET A 1 -0.86 28.17 24.84
N TYR A 2 -0.13 28.68 23.85
CA TYR A 2 -0.72 29.37 22.70
C TYR A 2 -1.15 28.34 21.65
N PRO A 3 -2.45 28.16 21.35
CA PRO A 3 -2.92 27.12 20.42
C PRO A 3 -2.54 27.37 18.95
N SER A 4 -2.01 28.56 18.64
CA SER A 4 -1.53 28.98 17.33
C SER A 4 -0.02 28.88 17.13
N PHE A 5 0.77 28.62 18.18
CA PHE A 5 2.23 28.61 18.09
C PHE A 5 2.77 27.24 17.68
N CYS A 6 3.36 27.17 16.49
CA CYS A 6 3.81 25.93 15.87
C CYS A 6 5.32 26.02 15.56
N PRO A 7 6.21 25.58 16.47
CA PRO A 7 7.66 25.71 16.28
C PRO A 7 8.16 25.13 14.96
N PHE A 8 7.66 23.95 14.60
CA PHE A 8 8.06 23.22 13.41
C PHE A 8 7.55 23.83 12.09
N ARG A 9 6.64 24.80 12.14
CA ARG A 9 6.14 25.52 10.95
C ARG A 9 6.56 26.98 10.87
N GLN A 10 7.22 27.54 11.90
CA GLN A 10 7.73 28.92 11.86
C GLN A 10 8.65 29.13 10.64
N PRO A 11 8.54 30.24 9.90
CA PRO A 11 9.52 30.62 8.89
C PRO A 11 10.93 30.61 9.46
N PHE A 12 11.89 30.07 8.72
CA PHE A 12 13.28 30.16 9.13
C PHE A 12 13.76 31.60 9.00
N GLY A 13 14.69 32.00 9.88
CA GLY A 13 15.28 33.33 9.87
C GLY A 13 16.37 33.46 8.80
N ARG A 14 17.60 33.74 9.24
CA ARG A 14 18.77 33.85 8.36
C ARG A 14 19.92 32.99 8.88
N PHE A 15 20.36 32.03 8.08
CA PHE A 15 21.61 31.30 8.29
C PHE A 15 22.53 31.58 7.10
N VAL A 16 23.56 32.40 7.30
CA VAL A 16 24.50 32.82 6.24
C VAL A 16 25.92 32.88 6.78
N ASN A 17 26.88 32.27 6.07
CA ASN A 17 28.32 32.34 6.32
C ASN A 17 28.75 31.86 7.73
N ASN A 18 28.17 30.75 8.19
CA ASN A 18 28.56 30.12 9.45
C ASN A 18 29.68 29.09 9.23
N SER A 19 30.68 29.09 10.11
CA SER A 19 31.77 28.11 10.13
C SER A 19 31.75 27.34 11.44
N VAL A 20 31.71 26.00 11.38
CA VAL A 20 31.67 25.13 12.56
C VAL A 20 32.57 23.92 12.35
N HIS A 21 33.36 23.57 13.35
CA HIS A 21 34.31 22.47 13.23
C HIS A 21 34.61 21.77 14.54
N SER A 22 35.18 20.57 14.46
CA SER A 22 35.66 19.80 15.61
C SER A 22 34.59 19.48 16.66
N VAL A 23 33.30 19.45 16.27
CA VAL A 23 32.20 19.09 17.18
C VAL A 23 31.97 17.59 17.20
N GLY A 24 31.82 17.01 18.40
CA GLY A 24 31.72 15.56 18.59
C GLY A 24 30.43 14.89 18.10
N ARG A 25 29.57 15.59 17.34
CA ARG A 25 28.40 14.99 16.69
C ARG A 25 28.00 15.72 15.40
N PHE A 26 27.01 16.61 15.44
CA PHE A 26 26.45 17.30 14.27
C PHE A 26 26.82 18.79 14.28
N VAL A 27 27.13 19.38 13.13
CA VAL A 27 27.32 20.84 12.98
C VAL A 27 25.99 21.60 12.99
N VAL A 28 25.01 21.09 12.25
CA VAL A 28 23.61 21.54 12.28
C VAL A 28 22.75 20.29 12.32
N TRP A 29 21.79 20.25 13.25
CA TRP A 29 20.86 19.14 13.39
C TRP A 29 19.42 19.66 13.44
N ILE A 30 18.66 19.39 12.38
CA ILE A 30 17.26 19.79 12.26
C ILE A 30 16.40 18.57 12.62
N PHE A 31 16.02 18.48 13.90
CA PHE A 31 15.28 17.36 14.47
C PHE A 31 14.49 17.77 15.72
N PRO A 32 13.32 17.15 16.00
CA PRO A 32 12.51 16.36 15.08
C PRO A 32 11.54 17.28 14.30
N GLU A 33 11.34 16.98 13.01
CA GLU A 33 10.26 17.53 12.19
C GLU A 33 10.31 19.06 11.96
N TYR A 34 10.68 19.48 10.75
CA TYR A 34 10.65 20.89 10.33
C TYR A 34 10.06 21.04 8.93
N SER A 35 9.13 21.99 8.77
CA SER A 35 8.35 22.19 7.54
C SER A 35 7.88 23.65 7.55
N SER A 36 8.76 24.57 7.19
CA SER A 36 8.46 26.01 7.35
C SER A 36 7.30 26.41 6.45
N THR A 37 6.44 27.31 6.94
CA THR A 37 5.28 27.82 6.21
C THR A 37 5.21 29.33 6.30
N VAL A 38 4.68 29.98 5.26
CA VAL A 38 4.66 31.45 5.13
C VAL A 38 4.02 32.14 6.35
N ALA A 39 2.99 31.54 6.94
CA ALA A 39 2.24 32.11 8.07
C ALA A 39 2.61 31.52 9.45
N GLY A 40 3.48 30.52 9.53
CA GLY A 40 4.01 29.95 10.78
C GLY A 40 3.05 29.19 11.70
N SER A 41 1.73 29.29 11.52
CA SER A 41 0.73 28.75 12.45
C SER A 41 0.49 27.25 12.28
N CYS A 42 -0.12 26.61 13.29
CA CYS A 42 -0.45 25.17 13.27
C CYS A 42 -1.31 24.73 12.07
N SER A 43 -2.10 25.66 11.51
CA SER A 43 -3.00 25.42 10.38
C SER A 43 -2.48 26.00 9.06
N ALA A 44 -1.30 26.60 9.04
CA ALA A 44 -0.67 27.08 7.81
C ALA A 44 -0.15 25.89 6.99
N ASP A 45 -0.37 25.95 5.68
CA ASP A 45 -0.11 24.86 4.73
C ASP A 45 0.67 25.30 3.48
N ALA A 46 0.81 26.60 3.24
CA ALA A 46 1.67 27.16 2.21
C ALA A 46 3.16 27.04 2.62
N PRO A 47 3.97 26.20 1.96
CA PRO A 47 5.37 25.97 2.32
C PRO A 47 6.25 27.21 2.11
N PHE A 48 7.37 27.26 2.82
CA PHE A 48 8.36 28.33 2.76
C PHE A 48 9.77 27.73 2.95
N GLN A 49 10.72 28.05 2.07
CA GLN A 49 12.06 27.45 2.13
C GLN A 49 12.90 28.00 3.30
N ALA A 50 13.43 27.10 4.11
CA ALA A 50 14.47 27.34 5.11
C ALA A 50 15.84 27.30 4.44
N VAL A 51 16.41 28.48 4.18
CA VAL A 51 17.68 28.61 3.45
C VAL A 51 18.88 28.64 4.41
N PHE A 52 19.85 27.77 4.13
CA PHE A 52 21.16 27.69 4.78
C PHE A 52 22.24 28.02 3.74
N ASP A 53 22.82 29.22 3.82
CA ASP A 53 23.77 29.74 2.83
C ASP A 53 25.20 29.80 3.41
N GLY A 54 26.20 29.39 2.63
CA GLY A 54 27.61 29.60 2.97
C GLY A 54 28.10 28.83 4.21
N LEU A 55 27.56 27.63 4.48
CA LEU A 55 28.03 26.78 5.58
C LEU A 55 29.43 26.24 5.29
N ILE A 56 30.36 26.39 6.23
CA ILE A 56 31.67 25.71 6.20
C ILE A 56 31.75 24.73 7.39
N SER A 57 31.98 23.44 7.13
CA SER A 57 31.81 22.36 8.12
C SER A 57 32.89 21.27 8.05
N TRP A 58 33.75 21.15 9.08
CA TRP A 58 34.82 20.14 9.05
C TRP A 58 35.25 19.49 10.38
N ARG A 59 35.78 18.26 10.30
CA ARG A 59 36.31 17.49 11.45
C ARG A 59 35.30 17.19 12.53
N ASN A 60 34.06 16.97 12.12
CA ASN A 60 32.95 16.58 12.98
C ASN A 60 32.64 15.09 12.75
N ASN A 61 31.70 14.51 13.50
CA ASN A 61 31.14 13.22 13.11
C ASN A 61 30.29 13.41 11.83
N ARG A 62 29.33 14.35 11.86
CA ARG A 62 28.54 14.77 10.70
C ARG A 62 28.56 16.28 10.54
N GLY A 63 28.44 16.73 9.28
CA GLY A 63 28.21 18.13 8.96
C GLY A 63 26.77 18.55 9.25
N LEU A 64 26.02 18.89 8.19
CA LEU A 64 24.62 19.31 8.31
C LEU A 64 23.69 18.10 8.13
N GLU A 65 22.81 17.88 9.10
CA GLU A 65 21.82 16.80 9.12
C GLU A 65 20.41 17.37 9.28
N TRP A 66 19.46 16.91 8.45
CA TRP A 66 18.02 17.13 8.68
C TRP A 66 17.23 15.83 8.67
N VAL A 67 16.29 15.73 9.61
CA VAL A 67 15.50 14.53 9.84
C VAL A 67 14.02 14.85 9.98
N MET A 68 13.19 14.08 9.26
CA MET A 68 11.72 14.25 9.16
C MET A 68 11.30 15.63 8.66
N SER A 69 12.10 16.24 7.79
CA SER A 69 11.99 17.67 7.44
C SER A 69 11.91 17.89 5.92
N SER A 70 11.08 18.85 5.51
CA SER A 70 10.92 19.35 4.13
C SER A 70 11.36 20.82 4.04
N THR A 71 11.20 21.43 2.87
CA THR A 71 11.44 22.87 2.61
C THR A 71 12.86 23.37 2.92
N ILE A 72 13.90 22.52 2.96
CA ILE A 72 15.27 22.96 3.30
C ILE A 72 16.11 23.15 2.04
N GLU A 73 16.65 24.35 1.84
CA GLU A 73 17.70 24.62 0.84
C GLU A 73 19.05 24.78 1.54
N LEU A 74 20.03 23.94 1.17
CA LEU A 74 21.44 24.15 1.49
C LEU A 74 22.18 24.63 0.24
N LYS A 75 22.87 25.78 0.35
CA LYS A 75 23.57 26.43 -0.78
C LYS A 75 24.93 26.97 -0.41
N ASN A 76 25.83 27.08 -1.40
CA ASN A 76 27.18 27.64 -1.27
C ASN A 76 28.02 26.99 -0.14
N ALA A 77 27.72 25.74 0.23
CA ALA A 77 28.32 25.06 1.36
C ALA A 77 29.66 24.41 0.99
N VAL A 78 30.56 24.27 1.97
CA VAL A 78 31.83 23.57 1.86
C VAL A 78 31.99 22.63 3.06
N VAL A 79 31.78 21.34 2.84
CA VAL A 79 31.88 20.30 3.88
C VAL A 79 33.06 19.37 3.59
N TYR A 80 33.91 19.09 4.60
CA TYR A 80 35.13 18.29 4.42
C TYR A 80 35.61 17.61 5.71
N ASP A 81 36.40 16.53 5.63
CA ASP A 81 36.95 15.81 6.79
C ASP A 81 35.87 15.42 7.85
N ASN A 82 34.65 15.01 7.47
CA ASN A 82 33.61 14.59 8.44
C ASN A 82 33.54 13.05 8.51
N ALA A 83 33.63 12.48 9.72
CA ALA A 83 33.96 11.07 9.97
C ALA A 83 32.75 10.09 9.97
N ASP A 84 31.71 10.39 9.20
CA ASP A 84 30.48 9.61 9.05
C ASP A 84 29.72 10.12 7.82
N THR A 85 29.35 11.40 7.82
CA THR A 85 28.63 12.02 6.68
C THR A 85 28.95 13.51 6.50
N GLY A 86 29.18 13.93 5.26
CA GLY A 86 29.29 15.35 4.89
C GLY A 86 27.97 16.11 5.06
N ILE A 87 26.93 15.71 4.32
CA ILE A 87 25.55 16.21 4.46
C ILE A 87 24.59 15.02 4.52
N LEU A 88 23.76 14.95 5.56
CA LEU A 88 22.81 13.86 5.79
C LEU A 88 21.36 14.37 5.67
N SER A 89 20.77 14.17 4.49
CA SER A 89 19.39 14.57 4.20
C SER A 89 18.47 13.36 4.34
N VAL A 90 17.86 13.09 5.50
CA VAL A 90 17.22 11.77 5.73
C VAL A 90 15.84 11.84 6.38
N THR A 91 14.83 11.44 5.60
CA THR A 91 13.38 11.49 5.88
C THR A 91 12.78 12.89 5.66
N ALA A 92 11.81 12.98 4.76
CA ALA A 92 10.75 14.00 4.81
C ALA A 92 9.41 13.34 5.20
N ILE A 93 8.33 14.09 5.05
CA ILE A 93 7.19 14.07 5.97
C ILE A 93 6.18 12.96 5.66
N ASN A 94 6.32 12.25 4.54
CA ASN A 94 5.26 11.40 3.97
C ASN A 94 4.89 10.15 4.81
N HIS A 95 5.55 9.95 5.95
CA HIS A 95 5.23 8.92 6.95
C HIS A 95 4.60 9.44 8.26
N GLN A 96 4.27 10.73 8.37
CA GLN A 96 3.58 11.32 9.53
C GLN A 96 2.12 11.67 9.21
N ALA A 97 1.17 10.91 9.77
CA ALA A 97 -0.27 11.05 9.51
C ALA A 97 -0.91 12.38 10.01
N THR A 98 -0.13 13.21 10.71
CA THR A 98 -0.54 14.53 11.24
C THR A 98 -0.29 15.69 10.28
N ASN A 99 0.43 15.49 9.17
CA ASN A 99 0.83 16.57 8.28
C ASN A 99 -0.07 16.75 7.06
N LEU A 100 -0.21 18.02 6.66
CA LEU A 100 -1.07 18.43 5.56
C LEU A 100 -0.41 18.10 4.23
N GLN A 101 -1.20 17.67 3.24
CA GLN A 101 -0.72 17.26 1.93
C GLN A 101 0.07 18.36 1.18
N ASN A 102 -0.15 19.64 1.52
CA ASN A 102 0.52 20.79 0.90
C ASN A 102 1.92 21.11 1.48
N VAL A 103 2.31 20.51 2.62
CA VAL A 103 3.67 20.66 3.23
C VAL A 103 4.52 19.38 3.15
N GLN A 104 3.95 18.32 2.59
CA GLN A 104 4.64 17.10 2.17
C GLN A 104 5.58 17.40 0.99
N ASN A 105 6.63 16.60 0.80
CA ASN A 105 7.51 16.76 -0.35
C ASN A 105 6.74 16.45 -1.65
N THR A 106 6.87 17.32 -2.64
CA THR A 106 6.20 17.19 -3.94
C THR A 106 7.19 16.74 -5.03
N PHE A 107 6.80 16.86 -6.32
CA PHE A 107 7.62 16.42 -7.44
C PHE A 107 8.59 17.51 -7.94
N TYR A 108 9.58 17.83 -7.11
CA TYR A 108 10.76 18.66 -7.44
C TYR A 108 10.43 20.11 -7.80
N ASN A 109 9.50 20.72 -7.08
CA ASN A 109 9.24 22.15 -7.14
C ASN A 109 10.40 22.92 -6.47
N GLU A 110 11.16 23.63 -7.29
CA GLU A 110 12.34 24.42 -6.90
C GLU A 110 12.08 25.51 -5.83
N ASN A 111 10.83 25.89 -5.60
CA ASN A 111 10.43 26.90 -4.63
C ASN A 111 9.96 26.33 -3.28
N THR A 112 9.78 25.00 -3.17
CA THR A 112 9.12 24.38 -2.00
C THR A 112 9.77 23.10 -1.51
N ASP A 113 10.30 22.27 -2.41
CA ASP A 113 10.94 21.00 -2.02
C ASP A 113 12.39 21.24 -1.57
N SER A 114 12.99 20.24 -0.91
CA SER A 114 14.35 20.36 -0.36
C SER A 114 15.44 20.27 -1.44
N SER A 115 16.45 21.11 -1.32
CA SER A 115 17.54 21.26 -2.29
C SER A 115 18.93 21.25 -1.64
N ILE A 116 19.92 20.73 -2.37
CA ILE A 116 21.34 20.91 -2.07
C ILE A 116 21.98 21.44 -3.37
N ILE A 117 22.46 22.68 -3.34
CA ILE A 117 22.88 23.38 -4.55
C ILE A 117 24.25 24.07 -4.42
N ASP A 118 24.96 24.20 -5.53
CA ASP A 118 26.11 25.11 -5.69
C ASP A 118 27.19 24.95 -4.59
N SER A 119 27.50 23.71 -4.21
CA SER A 119 28.28 23.37 -3.01
C SER A 119 29.40 22.36 -3.26
N ILE A 120 30.36 22.26 -2.32
CA ILE A 120 31.53 21.39 -2.39
C ILE A 120 31.50 20.38 -1.23
N ILE A 121 31.71 19.11 -1.56
CA ILE A 121 31.72 17.98 -0.63
C ILE A 121 33.04 17.23 -0.79
N VAL A 122 33.91 17.29 0.22
CA VAL A 122 35.19 16.57 0.24
C VAL A 122 35.12 15.41 1.23
N GLY A 123 35.55 14.21 0.83
CA GLY A 123 35.74 13.10 1.76
C GLY A 123 36.96 13.37 2.64
N ASP A 124 38.15 13.09 2.11
CA ASP A 124 39.43 13.28 2.79
C ASP A 124 40.26 14.41 2.15
N THR A 125 40.62 15.46 2.88
CA THR A 125 41.56 16.48 2.38
C THR A 125 43.03 16.02 2.35
N GLY A 126 43.35 14.85 2.93
CA GLY A 126 44.70 14.39 3.20
C GLY A 126 45.35 15.09 4.42
N LEU A 127 44.58 15.92 5.14
CA LEU A 127 45.03 16.65 6.33
C LEU A 127 44.52 16.02 7.63
N SER A 128 43.57 15.07 7.56
CA SER A 128 43.03 14.37 8.73
C SER A 128 43.98 13.28 9.19
N THR A 129 44.09 13.06 10.50
CA THR A 129 44.76 11.87 11.07
C THR A 129 43.85 10.65 11.10
N SER A 130 42.59 10.81 10.74
CA SER A 130 41.57 9.77 10.63
C SER A 130 41.03 9.80 9.20
N PRO A 131 41.46 8.87 8.31
CA PRO A 131 40.95 8.78 6.95
C PRO A 131 39.52 8.21 6.95
N VAL A 132 38.74 8.59 5.94
CA VAL A 132 37.36 8.15 5.71
C VAL A 132 37.28 6.61 5.66
N VAL A 133 36.50 5.99 6.55
CA VAL A 133 36.38 4.53 6.69
C VAL A 133 35.26 3.92 5.84
N ALA A 134 35.20 2.59 5.83
CA ALA A 134 34.20 1.84 5.08
C ALA A 134 32.78 2.08 5.62
N GLY A 135 31.92 2.69 4.80
CA GLY A 135 30.53 2.99 5.14
C GLY A 135 30.22 4.49 5.28
N GLU A 136 31.23 5.35 5.39
CA GLU A 136 31.06 6.81 5.39
C GLU A 136 30.66 7.32 3.98
N ASP A 137 29.98 8.47 3.92
CA ASP A 137 29.58 9.08 2.65
C ASP A 137 29.58 10.61 2.59
N GLY A 138 29.72 11.16 1.38
CA GLY A 138 29.68 12.61 1.16
C GLY A 138 28.27 13.21 1.32
N LEU A 139 27.29 12.53 0.73
CA LEU A 139 25.88 12.93 0.71
C LEU A 139 24.94 11.73 0.85
N THR A 140 24.23 11.67 1.97
CA THR A 140 23.16 10.69 2.16
C THR A 140 21.85 11.27 1.63
N VAL A 141 21.22 10.58 0.67
CA VAL A 141 19.97 11.04 0.04
C VAL A 141 18.73 10.77 0.89
N MET A 142 17.64 11.47 0.56
CA MET A 142 16.40 11.42 1.32
C MET A 142 15.67 10.08 1.23
N TRP A 143 15.23 9.60 2.39
CA TRP A 143 14.19 8.57 2.53
C TRP A 143 12.79 9.15 2.26
N ASP A 144 12.67 9.96 1.20
CA ASP A 144 11.41 10.50 0.65
C ASP A 144 11.67 11.02 -0.78
N CYS A 145 10.64 11.38 -1.53
CA CYS A 145 10.77 12.06 -2.83
C CYS A 145 11.21 13.54 -2.68
N GLY A 146 11.30 14.26 -3.79
CA GLY A 146 11.46 15.73 -3.82
C GLY A 146 12.89 16.28 -3.70
N LEU A 147 13.88 15.50 -3.25
CA LEU A 147 15.27 15.99 -3.15
C LEU A 147 15.86 16.33 -4.53
N ARG A 148 16.36 17.56 -4.68
CA ARG A 148 17.19 17.98 -5.82
C ARG A 148 18.63 18.29 -5.40
N VAL A 149 19.59 17.77 -6.16
CA VAL A 149 21.03 17.94 -5.94
C VAL A 149 21.64 18.55 -7.21
N ARG A 150 22.07 19.82 -7.17
CA ARG A 150 22.52 20.54 -8.39
C ARG A 150 23.85 21.25 -8.20
N ASN A 151 24.74 21.17 -9.18
CA ASN A 151 26.03 21.89 -9.18
C ASN A 151 26.88 21.58 -7.93
N ILE A 152 27.08 20.28 -7.67
CA ILE A 152 27.85 19.80 -6.52
C ILE A 152 29.18 19.21 -6.99
N THR A 153 30.27 19.67 -6.38
CA THR A 153 31.61 19.11 -6.63
C THR A 153 31.99 18.15 -5.50
N PHE A 154 32.06 16.86 -5.82
CA PHE A 154 32.56 15.81 -4.94
C PHE A 154 34.07 15.61 -5.12
N ILE A 155 34.83 15.63 -4.04
CA ILE A 155 36.30 15.59 -4.06
C ILE A 155 36.82 14.51 -3.10
N ASN A 156 37.84 13.75 -3.52
CA ASN A 156 38.58 12.79 -2.71
C ASN A 156 37.69 11.75 -1.99
N PHE A 157 37.11 10.85 -2.79
CA PHE A 157 36.54 9.57 -2.33
C PHE A 157 37.30 8.43 -3.05
N PRO A 158 38.57 8.18 -2.67
CA PRO A 158 39.55 7.51 -3.54
C PRO A 158 39.50 5.97 -3.49
N SER A 159 38.59 5.38 -2.71
CA SER A 159 38.49 3.92 -2.54
C SER A 159 37.10 3.39 -2.92
N SER A 160 37.00 2.07 -3.14
CA SER A 160 35.73 1.38 -3.33
C SER A 160 34.82 1.42 -2.09
N ASN A 161 35.39 1.61 -0.91
CA ASN A 161 34.70 1.47 0.38
C ASN A 161 34.10 2.80 0.90
N THR A 162 34.46 3.90 0.24
CA THR A 162 34.09 5.28 0.53
C THR A 162 33.26 5.82 -0.63
N GLN A 163 32.03 6.28 -0.42
CA GLN A 163 31.15 6.72 -1.52
C GLN A 163 30.82 8.22 -1.48
N ALA A 164 30.77 8.85 -2.65
CA ALA A 164 30.37 10.26 -2.74
C ALA A 164 28.89 10.48 -2.39
N ILE A 165 28.00 9.58 -2.83
CA ILE A 165 26.54 9.62 -2.62
C ILE A 165 26.08 8.26 -2.08
N PHE A 166 25.20 8.23 -1.08
CA PHE A 166 24.70 6.97 -0.49
C PHE A 166 23.21 6.98 -0.14
N GLY A 167 22.63 5.78 -0.05
CA GLY A 167 21.25 5.57 0.36
C GLY A 167 21.07 5.70 1.88
N PRO A 168 19.88 6.09 2.37
CA PRO A 168 19.66 6.42 3.78
C PRO A 168 19.91 5.25 4.74
N ILE A 169 20.54 5.55 5.88
CA ILE A 169 20.59 4.72 7.10
C ILE A 169 20.03 5.57 8.25
N ILE A 170 19.20 4.97 9.10
CA ILE A 170 18.66 5.60 10.30
C ILE A 170 18.76 4.60 11.46
N ASP A 171 19.76 4.79 12.31
CA ASP A 171 19.93 3.99 13.51
C ASP A 171 18.69 4.04 14.40
N GLY A 172 18.30 2.87 14.93
CA GLY A 172 17.08 2.70 15.70
C GLY A 172 15.76 2.73 14.91
N ARG A 173 15.76 3.04 13.60
CA ARG A 173 14.53 3.11 12.77
C ARG A 173 14.58 2.19 11.54
N CYS A 174 15.58 2.36 10.68
CA CYS A 174 15.75 1.58 9.46
C CYS A 174 17.23 1.52 9.05
N THR A 175 17.80 0.31 9.00
CA THR A 175 19.20 0.07 8.58
C THR A 175 19.31 -0.91 7.40
N VAL A 176 18.22 -1.58 7.01
CA VAL A 176 18.16 -2.52 5.87
C VAL A 176 16.80 -2.38 5.19
N PHE A 177 16.77 -2.44 3.85
CA PHE A 177 15.57 -2.24 3.01
C PHE A 177 14.91 -0.87 3.21
N CYS A 178 15.75 0.15 3.37
CA CYS A 178 15.39 1.57 3.43
C CYS A 178 15.58 2.22 2.04
N GLY A 179 15.24 3.50 1.92
CA GLY A 179 15.43 4.24 0.67
C GLY A 179 14.36 3.92 -0.37
N GLY A 180 14.78 3.65 -1.60
CA GLY A 180 13.97 3.35 -2.77
C GLY A 180 13.36 4.57 -3.46
N TRP A 181 13.55 5.78 -2.91
CA TRP A 181 12.98 7.02 -3.42
C TRP A 181 13.82 7.65 -4.52
N THR A 182 13.17 8.54 -5.27
CA THR A 182 13.75 9.22 -6.42
C THR A 182 14.44 10.52 -5.99
N THR A 183 15.71 10.68 -6.35
CA THR A 183 16.49 11.94 -6.18
C THR A 183 16.95 12.43 -7.57
N ARG A 184 16.89 13.74 -7.82
CA ARG A 184 17.36 14.33 -9.08
C ARG A 184 18.74 14.95 -8.94
N PHE A 185 19.57 14.73 -9.96
CA PHE A 185 20.93 15.22 -10.04
C PHE A 185 21.18 15.99 -11.35
N SER A 186 21.89 17.11 -11.25
CA SER A 186 22.41 17.86 -12.40
C SER A 186 23.70 18.62 -12.06
N GLN A 187 24.51 18.93 -13.07
CA GLN A 187 25.72 19.75 -13.00
C GLN A 187 26.79 19.22 -12.01
N LEU A 188 26.81 17.92 -11.74
CA LEU A 188 27.78 17.34 -10.81
C LEU A 188 29.20 17.34 -11.36
N SER A 189 30.17 17.44 -10.46
CA SER A 189 31.60 17.29 -10.76
C SER A 189 32.26 16.32 -9.78
N PHE A 190 33.19 15.50 -10.28
CA PHE A 190 33.84 14.44 -9.50
C PHE A 190 35.36 14.51 -9.68
N VAL A 191 36.09 14.79 -8.59
CA VAL A 191 37.55 14.91 -8.57
C VAL A 191 38.12 13.85 -7.62
N ASN A 192 38.92 12.91 -8.12
CA ASN A 192 39.47 11.80 -7.32
C ASN A 192 38.38 11.01 -6.57
N VAL A 193 37.36 10.56 -7.30
CA VAL A 193 36.24 9.75 -6.80
C VAL A 193 36.22 8.41 -7.53
N GLN A 194 36.55 7.32 -6.83
CA GLN A 194 36.48 5.96 -7.38
C GLN A 194 35.05 5.39 -7.33
N ASN A 195 34.29 5.76 -6.28
CA ASN A 195 32.93 5.30 -6.05
C ASN A 195 31.99 6.52 -5.87
N ARG A 196 31.21 6.82 -6.91
CA ARG A 196 30.17 7.85 -6.93
C ARG A 196 28.96 7.46 -6.09
N GLY A 197 28.63 6.17 -6.01
CA GLY A 197 27.55 5.65 -5.18
C GLY A 197 27.40 4.14 -5.23
N ASN A 198 26.73 3.60 -4.21
CA ASN A 198 26.64 2.18 -3.93
C ASN A 198 25.19 1.78 -3.61
N PHE A 199 24.61 0.86 -4.38
CA PHE A 199 23.27 0.32 -4.13
C PHE A 199 23.35 -0.99 -3.32
N ARG A 200 22.71 -0.99 -2.16
CA ARG A 200 22.74 -2.09 -1.18
C ARG A 200 21.73 -3.21 -1.48
N TRP A 201 20.63 -2.87 -2.18
CA TRP A 201 19.57 -3.79 -2.59
C TRP A 201 18.84 -3.25 -3.84
N VAL A 202 18.00 -4.11 -4.44
CA VAL A 202 17.33 -3.86 -5.74
C VAL A 202 16.46 -2.60 -5.78
N TYR A 203 16.03 -2.09 -4.62
CA TYR A 203 15.19 -0.89 -4.49
C TYR A 203 15.76 0.10 -3.48
N ASP A 204 17.07 0.38 -3.56
CA ASP A 204 17.78 1.22 -2.57
C ASP A 204 17.67 2.74 -2.84
N ALA A 205 17.60 3.13 -4.10
CA ALA A 205 17.27 4.49 -4.54
C ALA A 205 16.87 4.47 -6.03
N VAL A 206 16.40 5.62 -6.53
CA VAL A 206 16.34 5.92 -7.96
C VAL A 206 17.04 7.25 -8.19
N PHE A 207 18.19 7.25 -8.85
CA PHE A 207 18.91 8.49 -9.15
C PHE A 207 18.60 8.93 -10.58
N ILE A 208 17.97 10.09 -10.75
CA ILE A 208 17.69 10.66 -12.07
C ILE A 208 18.82 11.62 -12.42
N ASP A 209 19.57 11.27 -13.46
CA ASP A 209 20.62 12.10 -14.04
C ASP A 209 20.00 12.99 -15.14
N GLU A 210 19.73 14.26 -14.81
CA GLU A 210 19.04 15.19 -15.71
C GLU A 210 19.91 15.56 -16.93
N ASP A 211 21.24 15.59 -16.80
CA ASP A 211 22.17 16.13 -17.80
C ASP A 211 23.38 15.25 -18.15
N GLY A 212 23.55 14.10 -17.50
CA GLY A 212 24.64 13.15 -17.75
C GLY A 212 25.82 13.30 -16.79
N SER A 213 25.77 14.24 -15.85
CA SER A 213 26.87 14.48 -14.91
C SER A 213 27.09 13.36 -13.89
N LEU A 214 26.06 12.56 -13.56
CA LEU A 214 26.15 11.48 -12.57
C LEU A 214 26.56 10.13 -13.18
N GLY A 215 25.92 9.71 -14.27
CA GLY A 215 26.06 8.40 -14.92
C GLY A 215 26.71 8.43 -16.31
N ASN A 216 27.04 9.63 -16.83
CA ASN A 216 27.56 9.87 -18.18
C ASN A 216 26.52 9.66 -19.30
N VAL A 217 25.22 9.62 -18.96
CA VAL A 217 24.09 9.50 -19.90
C VAL A 217 22.99 10.49 -19.50
N ALA A 218 22.79 11.53 -20.30
CA ALA A 218 21.79 12.56 -20.03
C ALA A 218 20.35 12.01 -20.12
N GLY A 219 19.49 12.42 -19.18
CA GLY A 219 18.11 11.96 -19.11
C GLY A 219 18.01 10.46 -18.82
N SER A 220 18.72 9.98 -17.80
CA SER A 220 18.75 8.56 -17.41
C SER A 220 18.35 8.32 -15.95
N ALA A 221 17.94 7.09 -15.65
CA ALA A 221 17.83 6.57 -14.30
C ALA A 221 19.01 5.65 -14.00
N ILE A 222 19.68 5.89 -12.88
CA ILE A 222 20.68 5.00 -12.30
C ILE A 222 20.01 4.26 -11.15
N ILE A 223 19.96 2.93 -11.26
CA ILE A 223 19.23 2.03 -10.36
C ILE A 223 20.05 0.75 -10.11
N ALA A 224 19.67 0.00 -9.08
CA ALA A 224 20.21 -1.33 -8.86
C ALA A 224 19.74 -2.32 -9.95
N PRO A 225 20.57 -3.31 -10.37
CA PRO A 225 20.17 -4.31 -11.35
C PRO A 225 19.14 -5.27 -10.75
N ASP A 226 17.92 -5.20 -11.28
CA ASP A 226 16.72 -5.87 -10.76
C ASP A 226 16.44 -7.25 -11.37
N ARG A 227 17.08 -7.59 -12.50
CA ARG A 227 16.80 -8.72 -13.43
C ARG A 227 15.69 -8.49 -14.47
N LEU A 228 14.95 -7.38 -14.42
CA LEU A 228 14.19 -6.93 -15.59
C LEU A 228 15.13 -6.32 -16.63
N TRP A 229 16.15 -5.58 -16.19
CA TRP A 229 17.07 -4.86 -17.09
C TRP A 229 18.54 -5.34 -17.01
N ASN A 230 18.85 -6.27 -16.10
CA ASN A 230 20.21 -6.76 -15.87
C ASN A 230 20.78 -7.48 -17.10
N GLY A 231 21.88 -6.95 -17.67
CA GLY A 231 22.53 -7.49 -18.87
C GLY A 231 21.91 -7.03 -20.18
N SER A 232 20.87 -6.20 -20.16
CA SER A 232 20.37 -5.52 -21.37
C SER A 232 21.41 -4.53 -21.88
N SER A 233 21.70 -4.54 -23.19
CA SER A 233 22.56 -3.53 -23.82
C SER A 233 22.00 -2.11 -23.76
N ALA A 234 20.70 -1.97 -23.45
CA ALA A 234 20.03 -0.69 -23.24
C ALA A 234 20.27 -0.11 -21.83
N CYS A 235 20.66 -0.95 -20.86
CA CYS A 235 20.93 -0.56 -19.46
C CYS A 235 22.30 -1.09 -19.00
N PRO A 236 23.42 -0.54 -19.54
CA PRO A 236 24.77 -0.99 -19.19
C PRO A 236 25.11 -0.74 -17.70
N PRO A 237 26.07 -1.51 -17.13
CA PRO A 237 26.65 -1.23 -15.82
C PRO A 237 27.22 0.20 -15.74
N THR A 238 26.97 0.88 -14.62
CA THR A 238 27.32 2.30 -14.45
C THR A 238 28.79 2.47 -14.04
N PRO A 239 29.62 3.23 -14.79
CA PRO A 239 31.01 3.45 -14.41
C PRO A 239 31.15 4.21 -13.10
N ASN A 240 32.08 3.77 -12.24
CA ASN A 240 32.36 4.35 -10.91
C ASN A 240 31.20 4.20 -9.91
N PHE A 241 30.33 3.21 -10.06
CA PHE A 241 29.30 2.84 -9.08
C PHE A 241 29.45 1.38 -8.64
N VAL A 242 28.93 1.07 -7.45
CA VAL A 242 28.75 -0.31 -6.97
C VAL A 242 27.28 -0.71 -7.14
N ASN A 243 27.06 -1.89 -7.75
CA ASN A 243 25.74 -2.48 -7.99
C ASN A 243 24.75 -1.58 -8.75
N ALA A 244 25.16 -0.87 -9.80
CA ALA A 244 24.28 0.05 -10.54
C ALA A 244 24.27 -0.19 -12.06
N ILE A 245 23.11 0.00 -12.69
CA ILE A 245 22.91 0.09 -14.14
C ILE A 245 22.33 1.47 -14.50
N THR A 246 22.70 1.99 -15.68
CA THR A 246 22.22 3.28 -16.20
C THR A 246 21.26 3.03 -17.35
N CYS A 247 19.98 3.34 -17.16
CA CYS A 247 18.93 3.18 -18.16
C CYS A 247 18.48 4.57 -18.69
N PRO A 248 18.60 4.87 -19.99
CA PRO A 248 18.02 6.08 -20.58
C PRO A 248 16.50 6.13 -20.34
N LEU A 249 15.97 7.27 -19.89
CA LEU A 249 14.52 7.42 -19.66
C LEU A 249 13.72 7.32 -20.96
N SER A 250 14.36 7.57 -22.11
CA SER A 250 13.79 7.42 -23.46
C SER A 250 13.46 5.98 -23.87
N LEU A 251 13.84 4.96 -23.08
CA LEU A 251 13.48 3.56 -23.36
C LEU A 251 11.99 3.25 -23.18
N GLY A 252 11.24 4.06 -22.42
CA GLY A 252 9.81 3.85 -22.20
C GLY A 252 9.21 4.69 -21.07
N THR A 253 7.99 4.34 -20.64
CA THR A 253 7.31 4.95 -19.51
C THR A 253 7.65 4.21 -18.21
N TRP A 254 8.31 4.88 -17.27
CA TRP A 254 8.81 4.24 -16.04
C TRP A 254 7.82 4.33 -14.88
N ILE A 255 7.69 3.24 -14.11
CA ILE A 255 6.93 3.19 -12.86
C ILE A 255 7.74 2.57 -11.73
N ARG A 256 7.50 3.05 -10.51
CA ARG A 256 7.81 2.35 -9.27
C ARG A 256 6.45 2.04 -8.62
N PHE A 257 6.06 0.77 -8.60
CA PHE A 257 4.77 0.38 -8.02
C PHE A 257 4.95 -0.36 -6.69
N ALA A 258 4.01 -0.13 -5.78
CA ALA A 258 3.92 -0.83 -4.51
C ALA A 258 2.51 -1.40 -4.35
N PHE A 259 2.42 -2.72 -4.26
CA PHE A 259 1.25 -3.39 -3.74
C PHE A 259 1.15 -3.08 -2.24
N ASN A 260 0.12 -2.34 -1.83
CA ASN A 260 -0.07 -1.85 -0.47
C ASN A 260 -1.26 -2.54 0.22
N GLN A 261 -1.10 -2.84 1.51
CA GLN A 261 -2.12 -3.50 2.37
C GLN A 261 -2.63 -4.89 1.88
N VAL A 262 -1.98 -5.49 0.88
CA VAL A 262 -2.53 -6.62 0.12
C VAL A 262 -2.59 -7.92 0.92
N ASN A 263 -3.80 -8.44 1.11
CA ASN A 263 -4.10 -9.64 1.88
C ASN A 263 -3.94 -10.94 1.05
N LEU A 264 -2.70 -11.25 0.63
CA LEU A 264 -2.41 -12.38 -0.29
C LEU A 264 -2.24 -13.74 0.38
N GLY A 265 -1.33 -13.85 1.36
CA GLY A 265 -1.06 -15.13 2.02
C GLY A 265 0.39 -15.52 2.41
N GLN A 266 0.90 -15.13 3.62
CA GLN A 266 1.28 -15.93 4.96
C GLN A 266 2.50 -16.85 4.47
N ASN A 267 2.31 -17.75 3.51
CA ASN A 267 3.38 -18.44 2.83
C ASN A 267 4.31 -17.37 2.22
N GLY A 268 5.62 -17.58 2.31
CA GLY A 268 6.63 -16.67 1.75
C GLY A 268 6.70 -16.71 0.23
N GLU A 269 5.55 -16.78 -0.43
CA GLU A 269 5.39 -16.79 -1.88
C GLU A 269 5.92 -15.47 -2.44
N VAL A 270 6.76 -15.59 -3.46
CA VAL A 270 7.48 -14.47 -4.04
C VAL A 270 6.64 -13.83 -5.14
N LEU A 271 6.60 -12.50 -5.16
CA LEU A 271 5.96 -11.76 -6.25
C LEU A 271 6.86 -11.84 -7.47
N ASN A 272 6.44 -12.64 -8.45
CA ASN A 272 7.09 -12.72 -9.75
C ASN A 272 6.59 -11.55 -10.61
N VAL A 273 7.50 -10.66 -10.99
CA VAL A 273 7.21 -9.50 -11.85
C VAL A 273 7.84 -9.76 -13.21
N TYR A 274 7.06 -9.52 -14.27
CA TYR A 274 7.50 -9.64 -15.65
C TYR A 274 7.26 -8.30 -16.36
N ASP A 275 8.20 -7.90 -17.24
CA ASP A 275 8.00 -6.75 -18.11
C ASP A 275 7.31 -7.15 -19.43
N THR A 276 7.05 -6.19 -20.31
CA THR A 276 6.46 -6.44 -21.64
C THR A 276 7.37 -7.23 -22.59
N SER A 277 8.63 -7.41 -22.24
CA SER A 277 9.66 -8.16 -22.98
C SER A 277 9.86 -9.58 -22.43
N ASN A 278 9.13 -9.96 -21.39
CA ASN A 278 9.27 -11.21 -20.64
C ASN A 278 10.64 -11.37 -19.92
N HIS A 279 11.29 -10.27 -19.57
CA HIS A 279 12.29 -10.25 -18.49
C HIS A 279 11.61 -10.51 -17.14
N HIS A 280 12.35 -10.97 -16.13
CA HIS A 280 11.76 -11.49 -14.88
C HIS A 280 12.53 -11.05 -13.63
N THR A 281 11.81 -10.54 -12.63
CA THR A 281 12.32 -10.37 -11.27
C THR A 281 11.43 -11.00 -10.21
N VAL A 282 12.00 -11.18 -9.02
CA VAL A 282 11.46 -11.92 -7.90
C VAL A 282 11.54 -11.04 -6.65
N VAL A 283 10.43 -10.44 -6.25
CA VAL A 283 10.35 -9.64 -5.03
C VAL A 283 10.08 -10.56 -3.84
N LEU A 284 10.98 -10.54 -2.88
CA LEU A 284 10.92 -11.39 -1.68
C LEU A 284 9.94 -10.83 -0.64
N ASN A 285 9.16 -11.71 -0.04
CA ASN A 285 8.32 -11.41 1.12
C ASN A 285 9.21 -11.13 2.34
N LEU A 286 9.03 -9.99 3.00
CA LEU A 286 9.85 -9.53 4.14
C LEU A 286 8.97 -8.83 5.17
N ALA A 287 9.27 -8.99 6.46
CA ALA A 287 8.44 -8.47 7.56
C ALA A 287 8.30 -6.92 7.62
N LYS A 288 9.05 -6.16 6.82
CA LYS A 288 8.88 -4.71 6.61
C LYS A 288 8.44 -4.33 5.18
N CYS A 289 8.23 -5.31 4.30
CA CYS A 289 7.66 -5.17 2.96
C CYS A 289 6.46 -6.14 2.79
N LEU A 290 5.48 -5.98 3.68
CA LEU A 290 4.16 -6.64 3.74
C LEU A 290 4.13 -8.17 3.98
N THR A 291 3.03 -8.62 4.60
CA THR A 291 2.80 -9.99 5.08
C THR A 291 1.29 -10.30 5.15
N HIS A 292 0.90 -11.58 5.07
CA HIS A 292 -0.11 -12.26 5.93
C HIS A 292 -0.77 -13.52 5.27
N PRO A 293 -0.53 -14.77 5.76
CA PRO A 293 -0.91 -16.57 4.99
C PRO A 293 -2.28 -17.21 4.61
N LYS A 294 -2.07 -18.19 3.68
CA LYS A 294 -2.92 -18.97 2.78
C LYS A 294 -3.55 -18.22 1.61
N ALA A 295 -2.86 -18.26 0.47
CA ALA A 295 -3.46 -17.95 -0.84
C ALA A 295 -4.59 -18.96 -1.13
N TYR A 296 -5.79 -18.45 -1.33
CA TYR A 296 -6.94 -19.21 -1.82
C TYR A 296 -7.34 -18.70 -3.21
N GLN A 297 -8.08 -19.51 -3.96
CA GLN A 297 -8.78 -19.06 -5.17
C GLN A 297 -9.56 -17.76 -4.88
N PRO A 298 -9.32 -16.66 -5.62
CA PRO A 298 -10.01 -15.40 -5.45
C PRO A 298 -11.39 -15.45 -6.08
N ASP A 299 -12.42 -14.98 -5.37
CA ASP A 299 -13.75 -14.80 -5.92
C ASP A 299 -13.94 -13.36 -6.45
N LEU A 300 -13.24 -12.38 -5.86
CA LEU A 300 -13.23 -10.97 -6.26
C LEU A 300 -11.84 -10.36 -6.14
N VAL A 301 -11.62 -9.31 -6.92
CA VAL A 301 -10.56 -8.31 -6.71
C VAL A 301 -11.21 -6.93 -6.65
N ASP A 302 -10.76 -6.14 -5.69
CA ASP A 302 -11.16 -4.75 -5.51
C ASP A 302 -9.91 -3.85 -5.43
N THR A 303 -10.01 -2.62 -5.95
CA THR A 303 -8.99 -1.58 -5.87
C THR A 303 -9.62 -0.34 -5.26
N ILE A 304 -9.27 -0.06 -3.99
CA ILE A 304 -10.08 0.75 -3.06
C ILE A 304 -10.38 2.19 -3.57
N SER A 305 -9.56 2.71 -4.49
CA SER A 305 -9.76 4.01 -5.15
C SER A 305 -10.91 4.05 -6.17
N SER A 306 -11.48 2.90 -6.55
CA SER A 306 -12.65 2.79 -7.43
C SER A 306 -13.79 2.03 -6.76
N THR A 307 -14.94 2.67 -6.59
CA THR A 307 -16.18 2.07 -6.06
C THR A 307 -16.87 1.13 -7.08
N SER A 308 -16.09 0.36 -7.82
CA SER A 308 -16.53 -0.43 -8.97
C SER A 308 -15.71 -1.70 -9.09
N LEU A 309 -16.36 -2.84 -8.90
CA LEU A 309 -15.74 -4.17 -8.96
C LEU A 309 -15.10 -4.42 -10.33
N VAL A 310 -13.81 -4.79 -10.34
CA VAL A 310 -13.13 -5.20 -11.57
C VAL A 310 -13.48 -6.66 -11.86
N THR A 311 -14.21 -6.91 -12.94
CA THR A 311 -14.52 -8.28 -13.39
C THR A 311 -13.26 -9.00 -13.87
N PRO A 312 -13.05 -10.29 -13.54
CA PRO A 312 -11.91 -11.05 -14.03
C PRO A 312 -11.93 -11.20 -15.56
N SER A 313 -10.75 -11.20 -16.16
CA SER A 313 -10.58 -11.67 -17.54
C SER A 313 -10.93 -13.16 -17.64
N SER A 314 -11.65 -13.54 -18.71
CA SER A 314 -11.93 -14.95 -19.03
C SER A 314 -10.73 -15.70 -19.64
N THR A 315 -9.65 -14.98 -19.96
CA THR A 315 -8.44 -15.52 -20.62
C THR A 315 -7.16 -15.00 -19.94
N PRO A 316 -6.02 -15.73 -20.05
CA PRO A 316 -4.73 -15.22 -19.60
C PRO A 316 -4.42 -13.82 -20.14
N LEU A 317 -3.81 -12.99 -19.30
CA LEU A 317 -3.49 -11.60 -19.63
C LEU A 317 -2.26 -11.50 -20.55
N SER A 318 -2.09 -10.33 -21.17
CA SER A 318 -0.93 -10.02 -22.00
C SER A 318 -0.53 -8.55 -21.85
N SER A 319 0.55 -8.13 -22.51
CA SER A 319 0.94 -6.72 -22.59
C SER A 319 -0.14 -5.82 -23.23
N ALA A 320 -1.12 -6.38 -23.94
CA ALA A 320 -2.27 -5.64 -24.48
C ALA A 320 -3.39 -5.36 -23.44
N SER A 321 -3.48 -6.14 -22.36
CA SER A 321 -4.47 -5.97 -21.28
C SER A 321 -4.38 -4.60 -20.60
N ASN A 322 -5.48 -4.07 -20.07
CA ASN A 322 -5.55 -2.74 -19.47
C ASN A 322 -4.93 -2.69 -18.06
N ASN A 323 -4.66 -1.48 -17.57
CA ASN A 323 -4.25 -1.29 -16.18
C ASN A 323 -5.39 -1.72 -15.24
N GLY A 324 -5.10 -2.61 -14.28
CA GLY A 324 -6.09 -3.18 -13.38
C GLY A 324 -6.74 -4.48 -13.87
N ASP A 325 -6.54 -4.90 -15.13
CA ASP A 325 -6.99 -6.21 -15.60
C ASP A 325 -6.35 -7.31 -14.74
N TRP A 326 -7.16 -8.30 -14.34
CA TRP A 326 -6.71 -9.45 -13.55
C TRP A 326 -7.23 -10.78 -14.09
N TYR A 327 -6.53 -11.86 -13.77
CA TYR A 327 -6.84 -13.23 -14.17
C TYR A 327 -6.42 -14.20 -13.06
N TYR A 328 -7.17 -15.30 -12.92
CA TYR A 328 -6.77 -16.43 -12.08
C TYR A 328 -6.83 -17.73 -12.88
N GLY A 329 -5.68 -18.35 -13.09
CA GLY A 329 -5.57 -19.61 -13.83
C GLY A 329 -5.94 -20.79 -12.95
N ASN A 330 -7.21 -21.20 -12.93
CA ASN A 330 -7.72 -22.31 -12.12
C ASN A 330 -6.85 -23.59 -12.14
N ASN A 331 -6.28 -23.96 -13.30
CA ASN A 331 -5.44 -25.15 -13.46
C ASN A 331 -4.01 -24.98 -12.90
N THR A 332 -3.57 -23.74 -12.67
CA THR A 332 -2.21 -23.35 -12.24
C THR A 332 -2.17 -22.78 -10.83
N SER A 333 -3.32 -22.39 -10.28
CA SER A 333 -3.47 -21.57 -9.06
C SER A 333 -2.75 -20.21 -9.08
N VAL A 334 -2.32 -19.74 -10.26
CA VAL A 334 -1.62 -18.46 -10.42
C VAL A 334 -2.63 -17.31 -10.57
N PHE A 335 -2.47 -16.29 -9.74
CA PHE A 335 -3.07 -14.97 -9.90
C PHE A 335 -2.18 -14.07 -10.77
N THR A 336 -2.76 -13.22 -11.60
CA THR A 336 -2.05 -12.25 -12.44
C THR A 336 -2.81 -10.93 -12.46
N TYR A 337 -2.09 -9.81 -12.35
CA TYR A 337 -2.65 -8.45 -12.31
C TYR A 337 -1.76 -7.52 -13.14
N ILE A 338 -2.35 -6.67 -13.97
CA ILE A 338 -1.61 -5.76 -14.87
C ILE A 338 -1.44 -4.38 -14.25
N VAL A 339 -0.17 -3.97 -14.10
CA VAL A 339 0.21 -2.58 -13.79
C VAL A 339 0.77 -1.93 -15.05
N LYS A 340 0.28 -0.74 -15.39
CA LYS A 340 0.84 0.13 -16.43
C LYS A 340 1.05 1.53 -15.86
N ASN A 341 1.88 2.36 -16.51
CA ASN A 341 1.99 3.76 -16.13
C ASN A 341 0.64 4.47 -16.44
N PRO A 342 -0.02 5.10 -15.45
CA PRO A 342 -1.20 5.93 -15.71
C PRO A 342 -0.83 7.29 -16.37
N SER A 343 0.46 7.61 -16.45
CA SER A 343 1.00 8.85 -17.01
C SER A 343 1.83 8.61 -18.26
N THR A 344 1.90 9.63 -19.12
CA THR A 344 2.83 9.71 -20.25
C THR A 344 4.22 10.21 -19.85
N ASN A 345 4.47 10.44 -18.55
CA ASN A 345 5.75 10.93 -18.04
C ASN A 345 6.87 9.89 -18.22
N THR A 346 8.05 10.37 -18.63
CA THR A 346 9.29 9.60 -18.73
C THR A 346 9.99 9.40 -17.39
N ILE A 347 9.65 10.20 -16.37
CA ILE A 347 10.19 10.08 -15.01
C ILE A 347 9.42 8.98 -14.26
N PRO A 348 10.10 8.08 -13.52
CA PRO A 348 9.47 7.05 -12.70
C PRO A 348 8.32 7.58 -11.86
N THR A 349 7.11 7.12 -12.18
CA THR A 349 5.87 7.52 -11.49
C THR A 349 5.55 6.51 -10.39
N ASP A 350 5.25 7.01 -9.19
CA ASP A 350 4.90 6.19 -8.04
C ASP A 350 3.44 5.72 -8.11
N VAL A 351 3.24 4.40 -8.10
CA VAL A 351 1.91 3.76 -8.22
C VAL A 351 1.62 2.94 -6.96
N SER A 352 0.81 3.51 -6.05
CA SER A 352 0.23 2.75 -4.93
C SER A 352 -0.93 1.89 -5.42
N ILE A 353 -0.89 0.59 -5.12
CA ILE A 353 -1.93 -0.37 -5.51
C ILE A 353 -2.51 -1.01 -4.25
N GLU A 354 -3.63 -0.48 -3.76
CA GLU A 354 -4.40 -1.08 -2.67
C GLU A 354 -5.26 -2.22 -3.21
N LEU A 355 -4.63 -3.38 -3.38
CA LEU A 355 -5.22 -4.58 -3.97
C LEU A 355 -5.91 -5.42 -2.87
N ASN A 356 -7.24 -5.49 -2.90
CA ASN A 356 -8.02 -6.38 -2.05
C ASN A 356 -8.39 -7.65 -2.81
N VAL A 357 -7.76 -8.77 -2.46
CA VAL A 357 -8.10 -10.10 -2.98
C VAL A 357 -9.06 -10.78 -2.00
N VAL A 358 -10.30 -11.02 -2.42
CA VAL A 358 -11.38 -11.45 -1.51
C VAL A 358 -11.89 -12.84 -1.91
N LYS A 359 -12.08 -13.68 -0.90
CA LYS A 359 -12.86 -14.92 -1.01
C LYS A 359 -14.24 -14.75 -0.38
N CYS A 360 -15.29 -15.08 -1.14
CA CYS A 360 -16.66 -14.93 -0.73
C CYS A 360 -17.16 -16.14 0.07
N ARG A 361 -18.01 -15.88 1.08
CA ARG A 361 -18.60 -16.94 1.93
C ARG A 361 -19.61 -17.83 1.18
N HIS A 362 -20.12 -17.34 0.06
CA HIS A 362 -21.15 -17.99 -0.76
C HIS A 362 -20.81 -17.87 -2.26
N PRO A 363 -21.22 -18.83 -3.10
CA PRO A 363 -20.98 -18.78 -4.55
C PRO A 363 -21.48 -17.49 -5.19
N ASN A 364 -20.73 -16.98 -6.17
CA ASN A 364 -21.01 -15.70 -6.87
C ASN A 364 -21.17 -14.49 -5.92
N CYS A 365 -20.65 -14.59 -4.70
CA CYS A 365 -20.79 -13.61 -3.62
C CYS A 365 -22.25 -13.28 -3.23
N GLN A 366 -23.22 -14.07 -3.67
CA GLN A 366 -24.62 -13.90 -3.32
C GLN A 366 -24.96 -14.70 -2.05
N PRO A 367 -25.53 -14.09 -1.00
CA PRO A 367 -26.10 -14.86 0.09
C PRO A 367 -27.24 -15.75 -0.45
N PRO A 368 -27.46 -16.96 0.10
CA PRO A 368 -28.59 -17.78 -0.29
C PRO A 368 -29.91 -17.03 -0.05
N ALA A 369 -30.85 -17.16 -1.00
CA ALA A 369 -32.12 -16.43 -0.98
C ALA A 369 -32.85 -16.64 0.37
N GLN A 370 -33.19 -15.53 1.03
CA GLN A 370 -33.85 -15.59 2.34
C GLN A 370 -35.29 -16.11 2.20
N PRO A 371 -35.72 -17.13 2.97
CA PRO A 371 -37.09 -17.66 2.91
C PRO A 371 -38.21 -16.65 3.19
N GLY A 372 -37.90 -15.52 3.84
CA GLY A 372 -38.88 -14.47 4.17
C GLY A 372 -39.19 -13.47 3.06
N LEU A 373 -38.79 -13.74 1.81
CA LEU A 373 -39.06 -12.88 0.64
C LEU A 373 -40.19 -13.38 -0.27
N GLU A 374 -40.76 -14.56 0.00
CA GLU A 374 -42.00 -14.99 -0.66
C GLU A 374 -43.19 -14.20 -0.09
N LEU A 375 -44.05 -13.67 -0.97
CA LEU A 375 -45.18 -12.83 -0.56
C LEU A 375 -46.22 -13.65 0.25
N PRO A 376 -46.89 -13.04 1.24
CA PRO A 376 -48.03 -13.66 1.92
C PRO A 376 -49.08 -14.15 0.93
N ALA A 377 -49.46 -15.42 1.04
CA ALA A 377 -50.38 -16.08 0.14
C ALA A 377 -51.81 -15.74 0.54
N THR A 378 -52.45 -14.88 -0.24
CA THR A 378 -53.72 -14.24 0.15
C THR A 378 -54.95 -15.12 -0.02
N GLN A 379 -54.88 -16.19 -0.84
CA GLN A 379 -56.01 -17.05 -1.19
C GLN A 379 -55.72 -18.52 -0.89
N ARG A 380 -56.71 -19.22 -0.32
CA ARG A 380 -56.65 -20.66 -0.05
C ARG A 380 -56.67 -21.41 -1.39
N PRO A 381 -55.77 -22.38 -1.64
CA PRO A 381 -55.79 -23.18 -2.86
C PRO A 381 -57.01 -24.11 -2.91
N THR A 382 -57.27 -24.71 -4.07
CA THR A 382 -58.29 -25.75 -4.23
C THR A 382 -57.67 -26.91 -5.03
N PRO A 383 -57.59 -28.13 -4.46
CA PRO A 383 -57.92 -28.49 -3.08
C PRO A 383 -56.97 -27.86 -2.05
N ALA A 384 -57.45 -27.79 -0.80
CA ALA A 384 -56.65 -27.57 0.40
C ALA A 384 -56.82 -28.80 1.32
N LEU A 385 -55.90 -28.99 2.26
CA LEU A 385 -55.91 -30.12 3.19
C LEU A 385 -56.56 -29.70 4.52
N TYR A 386 -57.31 -30.58 5.17
CA TYR A 386 -58.07 -30.28 6.38
C TYR A 386 -57.58 -31.08 7.60
N TRP A 387 -57.49 -30.43 8.76
CA TRP A 387 -57.01 -31.05 10.00
C TRP A 387 -57.93 -32.19 10.46
N SER A 388 -59.25 -32.04 10.28
CA SER A 388 -60.26 -33.05 10.62
C SER A 388 -60.09 -34.36 9.87
N ASN A 389 -59.61 -34.32 8.62
CA ASN A 389 -59.55 -35.44 7.69
C ASN A 389 -58.24 -36.21 7.84
N ASP A 390 -58.32 -37.43 8.37
CA ASP A 390 -57.15 -38.29 8.60
C ASP A 390 -56.36 -38.60 7.31
N SER A 391 -57.02 -38.71 6.14
CA SER A 391 -56.33 -38.97 4.85
C SER A 391 -55.51 -37.79 4.32
N ASP A 392 -55.86 -36.56 4.70
CA ASP A 392 -55.13 -35.35 4.31
C ASP A 392 -53.76 -35.25 5.01
N TRP A 393 -53.50 -36.05 6.05
CA TRP A 393 -52.20 -36.11 6.73
C TRP A 393 -51.13 -36.93 6.00
N SER A 394 -51.46 -37.50 4.84
CA SER A 394 -50.56 -38.27 3.98
C SER A 394 -49.27 -37.54 3.54
N PHE A 395 -49.17 -36.21 3.69
CA PHE A 395 -47.92 -35.45 3.49
C PHE A 395 -46.89 -35.60 4.64
N ALA A 396 -47.28 -36.09 5.81
CA ALA A 396 -46.45 -36.08 7.01
C ALA A 396 -45.40 -37.19 7.02
N THR A 397 -44.14 -36.80 6.90
CA THR A 397 -42.99 -37.73 6.86
C THR A 397 -42.70 -38.37 8.22
N GLU A 398 -42.29 -39.64 8.20
CA GLU A 398 -41.86 -40.41 9.38
C GLU A 398 -40.85 -39.62 10.25
N GLY A 399 -41.19 -39.46 11.54
CA GLY A 399 -40.49 -38.58 12.49
C GLY A 399 -41.33 -37.38 12.97
N TYR A 400 -42.29 -36.92 12.17
CA TYR A 400 -43.35 -35.99 12.57
C TYR A 400 -44.70 -36.72 12.59
N ARG A 401 -45.53 -36.52 13.63
CA ARG A 401 -46.70 -37.40 13.85
C ARG A 401 -47.95 -36.94 13.11
N GLY A 402 -47.98 -37.25 11.81
CA GLY A 402 -49.20 -37.39 10.99
C GLY A 402 -49.16 -38.63 10.07
N SER A 403 -48.20 -39.53 10.29
CA SER A 403 -47.86 -40.65 9.40
C SER A 403 -48.96 -41.71 9.32
N ASN A 404 -49.13 -42.30 8.13
CA ASN A 404 -50.09 -43.37 7.80
C ASN A 404 -51.57 -42.93 7.82
N GLU A 405 -51.88 -41.74 7.31
CA GLU A 405 -53.26 -41.24 7.19
C GLU A 405 -53.98 -41.18 8.57
N VAL A 406 -53.33 -40.55 9.56
CA VAL A 406 -53.88 -40.31 10.91
C VAL A 406 -53.44 -38.93 11.40
N LYS A 407 -54.39 -38.12 11.87
CA LYS A 407 -54.09 -36.78 12.39
C LYS A 407 -53.33 -36.78 13.73
N PRO A 408 -52.58 -35.70 14.06
CA PRO A 408 -51.81 -35.60 15.29
C PRO A 408 -52.65 -35.75 16.56
N VAL A 409 -52.03 -36.31 17.60
CA VAL A 409 -52.58 -36.45 18.95
C VAL A 409 -51.82 -35.55 19.94
N ASP A 410 -52.21 -35.59 21.22
CA ASP A 410 -51.55 -34.82 22.28
C ASP A 410 -50.04 -35.10 22.40
N ASN A 411 -49.30 -34.02 22.65
CA ASN A 411 -47.86 -33.94 22.83
C ASN A 411 -47.06 -34.47 21.61
N THR A 412 -47.41 -33.99 20.42
CA THR A 412 -46.76 -34.38 19.15
C THR A 412 -45.87 -33.29 18.54
N ASN A 413 -44.92 -33.71 17.70
CA ASN A 413 -44.14 -32.83 16.83
C ASN A 413 -44.75 -32.81 15.43
N ILE A 414 -44.98 -31.62 14.89
CA ILE A 414 -45.70 -31.39 13.64
C ILE A 414 -44.85 -30.52 12.72
N TYR A 415 -44.77 -30.91 11.45
CA TYR A 415 -44.07 -30.18 10.41
C TYR A 415 -44.97 -30.01 9.19
N ILE A 416 -45.17 -28.77 8.77
CA ILE A 416 -45.94 -28.38 7.59
C ILE A 416 -44.90 -27.94 6.54
N PRO A 417 -44.58 -28.78 5.54
CA PRO A 417 -43.56 -28.47 4.53
C PRO A 417 -44.05 -27.46 3.48
N ARG A 418 -43.12 -26.88 2.72
CA ARG A 418 -43.46 -26.02 1.56
C ARG A 418 -44.38 -26.73 0.59
N GLY A 419 -45.35 -25.99 0.06
CA GLY A 419 -46.38 -26.52 -0.85
C GLY A 419 -47.59 -27.15 -0.15
N VAL A 420 -47.53 -27.43 1.16
CA VAL A 420 -48.71 -27.83 1.94
C VAL A 420 -49.47 -26.61 2.44
N TRP A 421 -50.79 -26.66 2.27
CA TRP A 421 -51.74 -25.74 2.90
C TRP A 421 -52.72 -26.54 3.74
N LEU A 422 -52.60 -26.43 5.07
CA LEU A 422 -53.43 -27.14 6.04
C LEU A 422 -54.40 -26.17 6.72
N VAL A 423 -55.68 -26.52 6.73
CA VAL A 423 -56.76 -25.77 7.37
C VAL A 423 -57.10 -26.43 8.71
N VAL A 424 -57.05 -25.67 9.80
CA VAL A 424 -57.57 -26.05 11.12
C VAL A 424 -59.08 -25.82 11.11
N ASP A 425 -59.81 -26.92 10.91
CA ASP A 425 -61.27 -27.01 10.93
C ASP A 425 -61.79 -27.85 12.11
N TYR A 426 -60.89 -28.21 13.03
CA TYR A 426 -61.14 -29.14 14.13
C TYR A 426 -60.28 -28.80 15.36
N PRO A 427 -60.81 -28.93 16.59
CA PRO A 427 -60.09 -28.59 17.82
C PRO A 427 -58.71 -29.25 17.93
N LEU A 428 -57.69 -28.41 18.13
CA LEU A 428 -56.29 -28.85 18.18
C LEU A 428 -55.92 -29.59 19.47
N PRO A 429 -55.09 -30.64 19.40
CA PRO A 429 -54.40 -31.20 20.55
C PRO A 429 -53.28 -30.26 21.05
N ARG A 430 -52.67 -30.56 22.19
CA ARG A 430 -51.42 -29.89 22.61
C ARG A 430 -50.25 -30.36 21.75
N ILE A 431 -49.45 -29.43 21.25
CA ILE A 431 -48.34 -29.67 20.32
C ILE A 431 -47.00 -29.37 21.05
N LEU A 432 -46.01 -30.26 20.96
CA LEU A 432 -44.67 -30.04 21.55
C LEU A 432 -43.81 -29.10 20.70
N SER A 433 -43.89 -29.27 19.38
CA SER A 433 -43.15 -28.46 18.41
C SER A 433 -43.91 -28.36 17.10
N LEU A 434 -44.19 -27.14 16.66
CA LEU A 434 -44.86 -26.83 15.40
C LEU A 434 -43.88 -26.08 14.48
N ARG A 435 -43.47 -26.72 13.39
CA ARG A 435 -42.65 -26.09 12.34
C ARG A 435 -43.50 -25.83 11.09
N ILE A 436 -43.50 -24.58 10.62
CA ILE A 436 -44.28 -24.13 9.47
C ILE A 436 -43.33 -23.58 8.40
N ASP A 437 -43.09 -24.39 7.36
CA ASP A 437 -42.43 -23.99 6.11
C ASP A 437 -43.47 -23.84 4.97
N GLY A 438 -44.67 -24.43 5.10
CA GLY A 438 -45.85 -24.22 4.25
C GLY A 438 -46.86 -23.24 4.85
N VAL A 439 -48.16 -23.53 4.78
CA VAL A 439 -49.23 -22.68 5.34
C VAL A 439 -50.10 -23.44 6.33
N LEU A 440 -50.38 -22.82 7.48
CA LEU A 440 -51.42 -23.22 8.43
C LEU A 440 -52.47 -22.11 8.54
N GLU A 441 -53.72 -22.40 8.17
CA GLU A 441 -54.85 -21.48 8.22
C GLU A 441 -55.88 -21.93 9.25
N PHE A 442 -56.37 -21.04 10.10
CA PHE A 442 -57.49 -21.32 11.00
C PHE A 442 -58.82 -20.96 10.34
N GLU A 443 -59.78 -21.89 10.36
CA GLU A 443 -61.06 -21.72 9.69
C GLU A 443 -61.93 -20.65 10.38
N GLN A 444 -62.70 -19.90 9.59
CA GLN A 444 -63.52 -18.81 10.13
C GLN A 444 -64.73 -19.34 10.92
N GLY A 445 -65.02 -18.70 12.05
CA GLY A 445 -66.19 -19.00 12.88
C GLY A 445 -66.01 -20.15 13.88
N ILE A 446 -64.83 -20.77 13.93
CA ILE A 446 -64.46 -21.79 14.94
C ILE A 446 -63.68 -21.12 16.08
N ASN A 447 -63.96 -21.54 17.33
CA ASN A 447 -63.23 -21.08 18.52
C ASN A 447 -62.12 -22.09 18.86
N ASP A 448 -60.98 -22.01 18.16
CA ASP A 448 -59.82 -22.86 18.39
C ASP A 448 -58.86 -22.30 19.45
N THR A 449 -57.92 -23.15 19.92
CA THR A 449 -56.81 -22.71 20.78
C THR A 449 -55.55 -23.50 20.45
N LEU A 450 -54.53 -22.80 19.95
CA LEU A 450 -53.23 -23.37 19.62
C LEU A 450 -52.36 -23.49 20.88
N TYR A 451 -52.45 -24.61 21.58
CA TYR A 451 -51.52 -24.95 22.67
C TYR A 451 -50.24 -25.55 22.10
N VAL A 452 -49.17 -24.77 22.05
CA VAL A 452 -47.87 -25.20 21.51
C VAL A 452 -46.70 -24.79 22.40
N ASP A 453 -45.81 -25.73 22.72
CA ASP A 453 -44.63 -25.48 23.57
C ASP A 453 -43.50 -24.76 22.81
N ASN A 454 -43.33 -25.04 21.50
CA ASN A 454 -42.37 -24.37 20.61
C ASN A 454 -42.97 -24.17 19.21
N ILE A 455 -42.90 -22.96 18.66
CA ILE A 455 -43.32 -22.69 17.27
C ILE A 455 -42.18 -22.05 16.46
N LEU A 456 -41.98 -22.52 15.23
CA LEU A 456 -41.00 -22.01 14.27
C LEU A 456 -41.67 -21.82 12.91
N ILE A 457 -41.64 -20.59 12.40
CA ILE A 457 -42.13 -20.24 11.06
C ILE A 457 -40.92 -19.88 10.19
N ASN A 458 -40.70 -20.61 9.09
CA ASN A 458 -39.46 -20.60 8.30
C ASN A 458 -39.74 -20.37 6.81
N GLY A 459 -40.21 -19.17 6.48
CA GLY A 459 -40.74 -18.83 5.15
C GLY A 459 -42.19 -19.29 4.92
N GLY A 460 -42.70 -20.16 5.80
CA GLY A 460 -44.12 -20.50 5.87
C GLY A 460 -44.99 -19.40 6.49
N GLN A 461 -46.28 -19.66 6.63
CA GLN A 461 -47.28 -18.68 7.04
C GLN A 461 -48.30 -19.28 8.03
N LEU A 462 -48.69 -18.48 9.02
CA LEU A 462 -49.75 -18.78 9.98
C LEU A 462 -50.86 -17.74 9.80
N ILE A 463 -52.06 -18.19 9.40
CA ILE A 463 -53.20 -17.34 9.06
C ILE A 463 -54.30 -17.57 10.10
N VAL A 464 -54.75 -16.50 10.77
CA VAL A 464 -55.79 -16.53 11.82
C VAL A 464 -56.66 -15.29 11.64
N GLY A 465 -57.99 -15.44 11.73
CA GLY A 465 -58.92 -14.30 11.69
C GLY A 465 -58.89 -13.52 10.36
N LYS A 466 -58.92 -14.26 9.25
CA LYS A 466 -58.82 -13.77 7.86
C LYS A 466 -60.00 -12.89 7.43
#